data_AF-A0A846C6I7-F1
#
_entry.id   AF-A0A846C6I7-F1
#
_cell.length_a   1.000
_cell.length_b   1.000
_cell.length_c   1.000
_cell.angle_alpha   90.00
_cell.angle_beta   90.00
_cell.angle_gamma   90.00
#
_symmetry.space_group_name_H-M   'P 1'
#
loop_
_entity.id
_entity.type
_entity.pdbx_description
1 polymer ?
#
loop_
_entity_poly.entity_id
_entity_poly.type
_entity_poly.pdbx_seq_one_letter_code
_entity_poly.pdbx_strand_id
1 'polypeptide(L)' 'MWQSYAKIIPNLRGVPLDGYIIFYQVTEVEIEIVRIVNGYLQ' A
#
# COMPACT_ATOMS: atom_id res chain seq x y z
N MET A 1 5.12 -9.53 4.68
CA MET A 1 6.34 -8.78 4.31
C MET A 1 5.89 -7.46 3.71
N TRP A 2 6.40 -6.33 4.19
CA TRP A 2 5.99 -4.98 3.77
C TRP A 2 6.81 -4.55 2.56
N GLN A 3 6.16 -4.13 1.47
CA GLN A 3 6.86 -3.75 0.24
C GLN A 3 6.84 -2.22 0.09
N SER A 4 8.00 -1.61 -0.18
CA SER A 4 8.12 -0.19 -0.51
C SER A 4 7.89 0.03 -2.00
N TYR A 5 7.04 1.00 -2.33
CA TYR A 5 6.72 1.43 -3.69
C TYR A 5 7.16 2.87 -3.95
N ALA A 6 8.26 3.30 -3.29
CA ALA A 6 8.80 4.65 -3.37
C ALA A 6 9.13 5.13 -4.80
N LYS A 7 9.30 4.20 -5.76
CA LYS A 7 9.48 4.51 -7.19
C LYS A 7 8.22 5.04 -7.87
N ILE A 8 7.03 4.80 -7.31
CA ILE A 8 5.73 5.26 -7.83
C ILE A 8 5.33 6.54 -7.11
N ILE A 9 5.26 6.49 -5.77
CA ILE A 9 4.96 7.62 -4.90
C ILE A 9 5.90 7.52 -3.69
N PRO A 10 6.62 8.59 -3.31
CA PRO A 10 7.43 8.60 -2.10
C PRO A 10 6.61 8.17 -0.89
N ASN A 11 7.16 7.31 -0.03
CA ASN A 11 6.52 6.76 1.17
C ASN A 11 5.34 5.79 0.96
N LEU A 12 5.01 5.42 -0.27
CA LEU A 12 3.97 4.42 -0.53
C LEU A 12 4.42 3.03 -0.09
N ARG A 13 3.58 2.37 0.70
CA ARG A 13 3.79 1.02 1.23
C ARG A 13 2.61 0.13 0.85
N GLY A 14 2.87 -1.17 0.70
CA GLY A 14 1.84 -2.17 0.43
C GLY A 14 1.80 -3.28 1.48
N VAL A 15 0.58 -3.72 1.80
CA VAL A 15 0.31 -4.91 2.62
C VAL A 15 -0.59 -5.87 1.85
N PRO A 16 -0.17 -7.13 1.65
CA PRO A 16 -1.08 -8.17 1.22
C PRO A 16 -2.01 -8.57 2.37
N LEU A 17 -3.32 -8.57 2.11
CA LEU A 17 -4.34 -9.03 3.05
C LEU A 17 -5.47 -9.71 2.29
N ASP A 18 -5.72 -10.99 2.57
CA ASP A 18 -6.83 -11.78 2.00
C ASP A 18 -6.95 -11.68 0.46
N GLY A 19 -5.81 -11.69 -0.23
CA GLY A 19 -5.76 -11.61 -1.68
C GLY A 19 -5.88 -10.20 -2.25
N TYR A 20 -5.93 -9.17 -1.42
CA TYR A 20 -5.82 -7.78 -1.79
C TYR A 20 -4.44 -7.23 -1.45
N ILE A 21 -4.07 -6.12 -2.10
CA ILE A 21 -2.97 -5.26 -1.66
C ILE A 21 -3.57 -3.93 -1.21
N ILE A 22 -3.35 -3.60 0.05
CA ILE A 22 -3.67 -2.29 0.62
C ILE A 22 -2.44 -1.41 0.43
N PHE A 23 -2.57 -0.37 -0.40
CA PHE A 23 -1.59 0.68 -0.54
C PHE A 23 -1.89 1.81 0.43
N TYR A 24 -0.89 2.18 1.23
CA TYR A 24 -1.02 3.21 2.25
C TYR A 24 0.25 4.05 2.34
N GLN A 25 0.13 5.22 2.96
CA GLN A 25 1.26 6.04 3.39
C GLN A 25 1.08 6.47 4.84
N VAL A 26 2.19 6.69 5.53
CA VAL A 26 2.20 7.22 6.89
C VAL A 26 2.55 8.70 6.80
N THR A 27 1.67 9.55 7.32
CA THR A 27 1.92 10.99 7.47
C THR A 27 2.39 11.26 8.90
N GLU A 28 2.63 12.53 9.25
CA GLU A 28 3.00 12.90 10.62
C GLU A 28 1.89 12.63 11.64
N VAL A 29 0.65 12.50 11.19
CA VAL A 29 -0.54 12.49 12.06
C VAL A 29 -1.34 11.19 11.93
N GLU A 30 -1.31 10.56 10.75
CA GLU A 30 -2.20 9.44 10.45
C GLU A 30 -1.63 8.44 9.43
N ILE A 31 -2.39 7.38 9.20
CA ILE A 31 -2.19 6.45 8.09
C ILE A 31 -3.28 6.72 7.06
N GLU A 32 -2.87 7.07 5.85
CA GLU A 32 -3.78 7.29 4.73
C GLU A 32 -3.83 6.03 3.84
N ILE A 33 -5.03 5.51 3.61
CA ILE A 33 -5.25 4.44 2.63
C ILE A 33 -5.41 5.06 1.25
N VAL A 34 -4.44 4.83 0.38
CA VAL A 34 -4.39 5.41 -0.97
C VAL A 34 -5.23 4.60 -1.95
N ARG A 35 -5.14 3.27 -1.89
CA ARG A 35 -5.90 2.37 -2.78
C ARG A 35 -5.93 0.94 -2.23
N ILE A 36 -7.01 0.23 -2.52
CA ILE A 36 -7.10 -1.22 -2.36
C ILE A 36 -7.22 -1.84 -3.75
N VAL A 37 -6.36 -2.82 -4.06
CA VAL A 37 -6.41 -3.56 -5.33
C VAL A 37 -6.54 -5.05 -5.07
N ASN A 38 -7.22 -5.76 -5.95
CA ASN A 38 -7.26 -7.22 -5.93
C ASN A 38 -5.91 -7.76 -6.45
N GLY A 39 -5.19 -8.51 -5.62
CA GLY A 39 -3.90 -9.12 -5.93
C GLY A 39 -3.99 -10.39 -6.78
N TYR A 40 -5.18 -10.98 -6.92
CA TYR A 40 -5.41 -12.13 -7.82
C TYR A 40 -5.60 -11.73 -9.28
N LEU A 41 -5.69 -10.44 -9.59
CA LEU A 41 -5.82 -9.89 -10.95
C LEU A 41 -4.48 -9.31 -11.48
N GLN A 42 -3.34 -9.71 -10.90
CA GLN A 42 -2.00 -9.35 -11.38
C GLN A 42 -1.49 -10.29 -12.47
#